data_AF-A0A6N2TC95-F1
#
_entry.id   AF-A0A6N2TC95-F1
#
_cell.length_a   1.000
_cell.length_b   1.000
_cell.length_c   1.000
_cell.angle_alpha   90.00
_cell.angle_beta   90.00
_cell.angle_gamma   90.00
#
_symmetry.space_group_name_H-M   'P 1'
#
loop_
_entity.id
_entity.type
_entity.pdbx_description
1 polymer ?
#
loop_
_entity_poly.entity_id
_entity_poly.type
_entity_poly.pdbx_seq_one_letter_code
_entity_poly.pdbx_strand_id
1 'polypeptide(L)'
;MPSGFSGRSLELNLTFYDKNSKILDNQKLNFEKRYRSKTGFATLSYSAEVMDSDTTLKPNESREFEVVFPKGTSTIKAKLNYYLIQPELQKRLLVKDESFTKAYPVLERELIIK
;
A
#
# COMPACT_ATOMS: atom_id res chain seq x y z
N MET A 1 -10.46 -5.96 -3.01
CA MET A 1 -10.38 -4.50 -2.84
C MET A 1 -8.92 -4.11 -2.83
N PRO A 2 -8.50 -3.26 -3.79
CA PRO A 2 -9.32 -2.78 -4.90
C PRO A 2 -9.65 -3.90 -5.91
N SER A 3 -10.66 -3.71 -6.75
CA SER A 3 -11.04 -4.63 -7.83
C SER A 3 -11.00 -3.91 -9.19
N GLY A 4 -11.18 -4.65 -10.29
CA GLY A 4 -11.13 -4.11 -11.65
C GLY A 4 -9.72 -4.11 -12.22
N PHE A 5 -9.25 -2.94 -12.68
CA PHE A 5 -7.94 -2.80 -13.31
C PHE A 5 -6.81 -3.37 -12.43
N SER A 6 -6.01 -4.28 -13.00
CA SER A 6 -5.04 -5.08 -12.25
C SER A 6 -3.87 -4.27 -11.67
N GLY A 7 -3.69 -3.03 -12.09
CA GLY A 7 -2.68 -2.13 -11.54
C GLY A 7 -3.14 -1.36 -10.30
N ARG A 8 -4.39 -1.50 -9.84
CA ARG A 8 -4.88 -0.78 -8.66
C ARG A 8 -4.29 -1.35 -7.38
N SER A 9 -4.00 -0.49 -6.41
CA SER A 9 -3.51 -0.90 -5.09
C SER A 9 -4.07 -0.04 -3.96
N LEU A 10 -4.06 -0.59 -2.75
CA LEU A 10 -4.13 0.19 -1.51
C LEU A 10 -2.82 0.04 -0.77
N GLU A 11 -2.36 1.12 -0.13
CA GLU A 11 -1.20 1.13 0.76
C GLU A 11 -1.63 1.66 2.12
N LEU A 12 -1.50 0.85 3.15
CA LEU A 12 -1.61 1.27 4.54
C LEU A 12 -0.21 1.66 5.04
N ASN A 13 -0.02 2.95 5.29
CA ASN A 13 1.18 3.49 5.92
C ASN A 13 0.92 3.68 7.41
N LEU A 14 1.74 3.05 8.25
CA LEU A 14 1.76 3.23 9.69
C LEU A 14 3.03 4.01 10.05
N THR A 15 2.86 5.22 10.58
CA THR A 15 3.97 6.03 11.08
C THR A 15 3.94 6.07 12.59
N PHE A 16 5.06 5.75 13.22
CA PHE A 16 5.22 5.71 14.66
C PHE A 16 5.96 6.96 15.12
N TYR A 17 5.41 7.67 16.10
CA TYR A 17 5.99 8.90 16.65
C TYR A 17 6.31 8.75 18.14
N ASP A 18 7.36 9.43 18.59
CA ASP A 18 7.62 9.64 20.01
C ASP A 18 6.80 10.80 20.60
N LYS A 19 6.92 11.01 21.92
CA LYS A 19 6.21 12.07 22.66
C LYS A 19 6.51 13.50 22.18
N ASN A 20 7.59 13.69 21.43
CA ASN A 20 8.00 14.98 20.87
C ASN A 20 7.62 15.09 19.38
N SER A 21 6.75 14.21 18.88
CA SER A 21 6.32 14.13 17.48
C SER A 21 7.45 13.79 16.50
N LYS A 22 8.55 13.19 16.97
CA LYS A 22 9.61 12.69 16.09
C LYS A 22 9.21 11.33 15.54
N ILE A 23 9.36 11.13 14.23
CA ILE A 23 9.15 9.83 13.59
C ILE A 23 10.23 8.86 14.09
N LEU A 24 9.79 7.73 14.64
CA LEU A 24 10.62 6.62 15.08
C LEU A 24 10.77 5.57 13.99
N ASP A 25 9.67 5.23 13.31
CA ASP A 25 9.65 4.21 12.26
C ASP A 25 8.45 4.40 11.32
N ASN A 26 8.48 3.73 10.17
CA ASN A 26 7.37 3.62 9.23
C ASN A 26 7.20 2.17 8.73
N GLN A 27 5.98 1.66 8.80
CA GLN A 27 5.61 0.36 8.22
C GLN A 27 4.61 0.54 7.10
N LYS A 28 4.71 -0.33 6.09
CA LYS A 28 3.87 -0.31 4.90
C LYS A 28 3.27 -1.68 4.65
N LEU A 29 1.96 -1.70 4.40
CA LEU A 29 1.21 -2.89 4.00
C LEU A 29 0.48 -2.60 2.70
N ASN A 30 0.70 -3.43 1.69
CA ASN A 30 0.09 -3.28 0.37
C ASN A 30 -1.00 -4.31 0.14
N PHE A 31 -2.14 -3.86 -0.39
CA PHE A 31 -3.23 -4.69 -0.88
C PHE A 31 -3.30 -4.54 -2.40
N GLU A 32 -2.64 -5.44 -3.10
CA GLU A 32 -2.40 -5.34 -4.53
C GLU A 32 -2.31 -6.72 -5.17
N LYS A 33 -2.36 -6.74 -6.50
CA LYS A 33 -2.02 -7.92 -7.30
C LYS A 33 -0.69 -7.67 -7.98
N ARG A 34 0.27 -8.57 -7.80
CA ARG A 34 1.59 -8.46 -8.42
C ARG A 34 1.71 -9.49 -9.52
N TYR A 35 2.06 -9.01 -10.71
CA TYR A 35 2.24 -9.83 -11.90
C TYR A 35 3.64 -9.64 -12.48
N ARG A 36 4.18 -10.70 -13.08
CA ARG A 36 5.50 -10.69 -13.71
C ARG A 36 5.40 -11.07 -15.17
N SER A 37 6.17 -10.40 -16.02
CA SER A 37 6.42 -10.82 -17.39
C SER A 37 7.30 -12.07 -17.41
N LYS A 38 7.42 -12.70 -18.58
CA LYS A 38 8.37 -13.80 -18.82
C LYS A 38 9.83 -13.45 -18.47
N THR A 39 10.17 -12.16 -18.54
CA THR A 39 11.48 -11.61 -18.19
C THR A 39 11.62 -11.20 -16.72
N GLY A 40 10.61 -11.45 -15.88
CA GLY A 40 10.63 -11.18 -14.44
C GLY A 40 10.35 -9.72 -14.06
N PHE A 41 9.92 -8.87 -14.99
CA PHE A 41 9.56 -7.48 -14.67
C PHE A 41 8.13 -7.38 -14.17
N ALA A 42 7.89 -6.49 -13.20
CA ALA A 42 6.54 -6.12 -12.79
C ALA A 42 5.74 -5.62 -14.02
N THR A 43 4.54 -6.17 -14.21
CA THR A 43 3.71 -5.89 -15.38
C THR A 43 2.22 -5.92 -15.02
N LEU A 44 1.37 -5.64 -16.00
CA LEU A 44 -0.07 -5.78 -15.88
C LEU A 44 -0.53 -7.18 -16.26
N SER A 45 -1.69 -7.59 -15.74
CA SER A 45 -2.24 -8.94 -15.92
C SER A 45 -2.29 -9.43 -17.37
N TYR A 46 -2.61 -8.55 -18.31
CA TYR A 46 -2.72 -8.86 -19.75
C TYR A 46 -1.37 -9.04 -20.46
N SER A 47 -0.26 -8.72 -19.80
CA SER A 47 1.10 -8.91 -20.30
C SER A 47 1.94 -9.78 -19.35
N ALA A 48 1.27 -10.49 -18.44
CA ALA A 48 1.89 -11.31 -17.42
C ALA A 48 2.09 -12.75 -17.91
N GLU A 49 3.21 -13.34 -17.52
CA GLU A 49 3.40 -14.79 -17.56
C GLU A 49 2.81 -15.43 -16.30
N VAL A 50 3.00 -14.77 -15.14
CA VAL A 50 2.57 -15.29 -13.84
C VAL A 50 2.04 -14.17 -12.93
N MET A 51 1.14 -14.55 -12.02
CA MET A 51 0.75 -13.77 -10.87
C MET A 51 1.60 -14.20 -9.67
N ASP A 52 2.46 -13.31 -9.18
CA ASP A 52 3.32 -13.56 -8.01
C ASP A 52 2.49 -13.60 -6.72
N SER A 53 1.56 -12.65 -6.57
CA SER A 53 0.75 -12.53 -5.36
C SER A 53 -0.53 -11.76 -5.58
N ASP A 54 -1.52 -12.03 -4.73
CA ASP A 54 -2.76 -11.26 -4.62
C ASP A 54 -3.10 -11.04 -3.14
N THR A 55 -2.66 -9.89 -2.62
CA THR A 55 -2.92 -9.47 -1.23
C THR A 55 -4.17 -8.60 -1.11
N THR A 56 -4.96 -8.44 -2.19
CA THR A 56 -6.19 -7.67 -2.13
C THR A 56 -7.18 -8.28 -1.14
N LEU A 57 -8.02 -7.43 -0.52
CA LEU A 57 -9.09 -7.90 0.35
C LEU A 57 -10.18 -8.59 -0.49
N LYS A 58 -10.53 -9.83 -0.17
CA LYS A 58 -11.60 -10.59 -0.85
C LYS A 58 -12.97 -10.03 -0.46
N PRO A 59 -14.03 -10.36 -1.21
CA PRO A 59 -15.38 -9.90 -0.88
C PRO A 59 -15.74 -10.22 0.57
N ASN A 60 -16.19 -9.22 1.32
CA ASN A 60 -16.55 -9.32 2.74
C ASN A 60 -15.41 -9.82 3.66
N GLU A 61 -14.15 -9.75 3.23
CA GLU A 61 -13.01 -10.10 4.06
C GLU A 61 -12.74 -9.02 5.10
N SER A 62 -12.59 -9.43 6.36
CA SER A 62 -11.91 -8.68 7.40
C SER A 62 -10.54 -9.31 7.63
N ARG A 63 -9.49 -8.49 7.59
CA ARG A 63 -8.11 -8.92 7.82
C ARG A 63 -7.52 -8.14 8.97
N GLU A 64 -7.03 -8.87 9.97
CA GLU A 64 -6.32 -8.33 11.12
C GLU A 64 -4.82 -8.48 10.92
N PHE A 65 -4.05 -7.55 11.47
CA PHE A 65 -2.60 -7.56 11.39
C PHE A 65 -2.03 -7.18 12.74
N GLU A 66 -1.03 -7.93 13.18
CA GLU A 66 -0.23 -7.52 14.33
C GLU A 66 0.74 -6.43 13.91
N VAL A 67 0.75 -5.32 14.67
CA VAL A 67 1.64 -4.20 14.45
C VAL A 67 2.61 -4.16 15.62
N VAL A 68 3.87 -4.50 15.35
CA VAL A 68 4.96 -4.32 16.31
C VAL A 68 5.50 -2.91 16.15
N PHE A 69 5.36 -2.08 17.19
CA PHE A 69 5.85 -0.70 17.18
C PHE A 69 7.12 -0.54 18.06
N PRO A 70 8.02 0.39 17.71
CA PRO A 70 9.24 0.63 18.49
C PRO A 70 8.99 1.04 19.94
N LYS A 71 9.92 0.71 20.84
CA LYS A 71 9.86 1.21 22.23
C LYS A 71 9.91 2.75 22.23
N GLY A 72 9.02 3.36 23.01
CA GLY A 72 8.94 4.82 23.13
C GLY A 72 7.98 5.48 22.14
N THR A 73 7.26 4.69 21.32
CA THR A 73 6.12 5.20 20.55
C THR A 73 5.02 5.73 21.49
N SER A 74 4.62 6.98 21.30
CA SER A 74 3.45 7.58 21.95
C SER A 74 2.26 7.69 21.00
N THR A 75 2.50 7.77 19.70
CA THR A 75 1.44 7.97 18.71
C THR A 75 1.69 7.11 17.48
N ILE A 76 0.65 6.41 17.03
CA ILE A 76 0.62 5.69 15.75
C ILE A 76 -0.33 6.43 14.82
N LYS A 77 0.13 6.77 13.62
CA LYS A 77 -0.68 7.35 12.57
C LYS A 77 -0.83 6.36 11.43
N ALA A 78 -2.07 5.96 11.16
CA ALA A 78 -2.42 5.05 10.08
C ALA A 78 -3.07 5.81 8.93
N LYS A 79 -2.50 5.71 7.73
CA LYS A 79 -3.02 6.29 6.49
C LYS A 79 -3.23 5.21 5.45
N LEU A 80 -4.47 5.02 5.03
CA LEU A 80 -4.82 4.16 3.90
C LEU A 80 -4.95 5.02 2.65
N ASN A 81 -4.09 4.76 1.67
CA ASN A 81 -4.10 5.43 0.39
C ASN A 81 -4.49 4.45 -0.71
N TYR A 82 -5.24 4.95 -1.69
CA TYR A 82 -5.57 4.24 -2.91
C TYR A 82 -4.75 4.79 -4.08
N TYR A 83 -4.28 3.89 -4.94
CA TYR A 83 -3.60 4.23 -6.18
C TYR A 83 -4.32 3.60 -7.37
N LEU A 84 -4.58 4.41 -8.40
CA LEU A 84 -5.13 3.94 -9.67
C LEU A 84 -4.16 3.00 -10.40
N ILE A 85 -2.87 3.29 -10.28
CA ILE A 85 -1.76 2.47 -10.77
C ILE A 85 -0.77 2.34 -9.62
N GLN A 86 -0.36 1.12 -9.25
CA GLN A 86 0.56 0.88 -8.15
C GLN A 86 1.91 1.58 -8.40
N PRO A 87 2.55 2.19 -7.39
CA PRO A 87 3.74 3.02 -7.57
C PRO A 87 4.90 2.35 -8.32
N GLU A 88 5.14 1.05 -8.10
CA GLU A 88 6.15 0.28 -8.83
C GLU A 88 5.86 0.26 -10.35
N LEU A 89 4.59 0.08 -10.71
CA LEU A 89 4.16 -0.01 -12.10
C LEU A 89 4.12 1.37 -12.77
N GLN A 90 3.77 2.44 -12.05
CA GLN A 90 3.84 3.82 -12.56
C GLN A 90 5.25 4.14 -13.08
N LYS A 91 6.28 3.79 -12.29
CA LYS A 91 7.70 3.95 -12.67
C LYS A 91 8.05 3.11 -13.90
N ARG A 92 7.61 1.85 -13.93
CA ARG A 92 7.93 0.93 -15.03
C ARG A 92 7.29 1.34 -16.36
N LEU A 93 6.06 1.84 -16.31
CA LEU A 93 5.28 2.30 -17.46
C LEU A 93 5.56 3.76 -17.82
N LEU A 94 6.44 4.45 -17.07
CA LEU A 94 6.79 5.86 -17.27
C LEU A 94 5.57 6.78 -17.28
N VAL A 95 4.57 6.47 -16.46
CA VAL A 95 3.36 7.29 -16.32
C VAL A 95 3.73 8.61 -15.66
N LYS A 96 3.44 9.73 -16.33
CA LYS A 96 3.77 11.08 -15.85
C LYS A 96 2.56 11.90 -15.41
N ASP A 97 1.37 11.55 -15.89
CA ASP A 97 0.14 12.27 -15.54
C ASP A 97 -0.19 12.06 -14.06
N GLU A 98 -0.26 13.17 -13.33
CA GLU A 98 -0.51 13.23 -11.89
C GLU A 98 -1.81 12.55 -11.49
N SER A 99 -2.82 12.58 -12.36
CA SER A 99 -4.10 11.91 -12.13
C SER A 99 -3.94 10.41 -11.93
N PHE A 100 -2.89 9.80 -12.50
CA PHE A 100 -2.62 8.37 -12.37
C PHE A 100 -1.49 8.04 -11.38
N THR A 101 -0.70 9.03 -10.97
CA THR A 101 0.45 8.83 -10.08
C THR A 101 0.20 9.23 -8.64
N LYS A 102 -0.71 10.19 -8.39
CA LYS A 102 -1.00 10.65 -7.04
C LYS A 102 -1.69 9.58 -6.18
N ALA A 103 -1.49 9.71 -4.87
CA ALA A 103 -2.22 8.96 -3.87
C ALA A 103 -3.61 9.58 -3.65
N TYR A 104 -4.63 8.74 -3.51
CA TYR A 104 -5.97 9.13 -3.13
C TYR A 104 -6.22 8.71 -1.68
N PRO A 105 -6.29 9.65 -0.72
CA PRO A 105 -6.54 9.31 0.68
C PRO A 105 -7.91 8.65 0.84
N VAL A 106 -7.94 7.51 1.54
CA VAL A 106 -9.18 6.77 1.82
C VAL A 106 -9.53 6.90 3.30
N LEU A 107 -8.55 6.71 4.18
CA LEU A 107 -8.74 6.72 5.62
C LEU A 107 -7.50 7.27 6.29
N GLU A 108 -7.71 8.09 7.32
CA GLU A 108 -6.68 8.50 8.26
C GLU A 108 -7.18 8.25 9.68
N ARG A 109 -6.33 7.63 10.50
CA ARG A 109 -6.58 7.35 11.91
C ARG A 109 -5.33 7.63 12.72
N GLU A 110 -5.54 8.07 13.95
CA GLU A 110 -4.49 8.31 14.91
C GLU A 110 -4.82 7.57 16.19
N LEU A 111 -3.80 6.93 16.78
CA LEU A 111 -3.90 6.20 18.03
C LEU A 111 -2.83 6.71 18.98
N ILE A 112 -3.25 7.13 20.17
CA ILE A 112 -2.35 7.53 21.25
C ILE A 112 -2.11 6.30 22.13
N ILE A 113 -0.83 5.92 22.27
CA ILE A 113 -0.39 4.87 23.18
C ILE A 113 -0.14 5.52 24.54
N LYS A 114 -0.86 5.04 25.56
CA LYS A 114 -0.72 5.48 26.95
C LYS A 114 0.45 4.79 27.64
#